data_AF-A0AAW0INY5-F1
#
_entry.id   AF-A0AAW0INY5-F1
#
_cell.length_a   1.000
_cell.length_b   1.000
_cell.length_c   1.000
_cell.angle_alpha   90.00
_cell.angle_beta   90.00
_cell.angle_gamma   90.00
#
_symmetry.space_group_name_H-M   'P 1'
#
loop_
_entity.id
_entity.type
_entity.pdbx_description
1 polymer ?
#
loop_
_entity_poly.entity_id
_entity_poly.type
_entity_poly.pdbx_seq_one_letter_code
_entity_poly.pdbx_strand_id
1 'polypeptide(L)'
;MNKHGICVVDDFLGRETGQQIGDEVRALHDTGKFTDGQLVSQKSDSSKDIRGDQITWIEGKEPGCETIGLLMSSMDDLIRHCSGKLGNYRINGRTKVSVWS
;
A
#
# COMPACT_ATOMS: atom_id res chain seq x y z
N MET A 1 -17.86 -2.44 -6.02
CA MET A 1 -17.16 -2.11 -7.29
C MET A 1 -18.10 -2.03 -8.49
N ASN A 2 -18.88 -3.07 -8.83
CA ASN A 2 -19.62 -3.16 -10.11
C ASN A 2 -20.64 -2.05 -10.43
N LYS A 3 -21.01 -1.21 -9.46
CA LYS A 3 -21.99 -0.11 -9.66
C LYS A 3 -21.35 1.28 -9.81
N HIS A 4 -20.26 1.55 -9.10
CA HIS A 4 -19.67 2.89 -8.99
C HIS A 4 -18.15 2.94 -9.24
N GLY A 5 -17.48 1.80 -9.42
CA GLY A 5 -16.02 1.72 -9.59
C GLY A 5 -15.19 2.07 -8.34
N ILE A 6 -15.81 2.66 -7.31
CA ILE A 6 -15.16 3.08 -6.06
C ILE A 6 -15.78 2.33 -4.87
N CYS A 7 -14.97 2.01 -3.86
CA CYS A 7 -15.40 1.40 -2.60
C CYS A 7 -14.54 1.96 -1.46
N VAL A 8 -15.16 2.49 -0.41
CA VAL A 8 -14.50 2.94 0.82
C VAL A 8 -14.97 2.04 1.95
N VAL A 9 -14.02 1.60 2.79
CA VAL A 9 -14.29 0.79 3.97
C VAL A 9 -13.64 1.48 5.16
N ASP A 10 -14.46 2.07 6.01
CA ASP A 10 -14.01 2.67 7.27
C ASP A 10 -13.76 1.58 8.33
N ASP A 11 -12.90 1.87 9.30
CA ASP A 11 -12.56 0.99 10.42
C ASP A 11 -12.06 -0.42 10.04
N PHE A 12 -11.39 -0.54 8.89
CA PHE A 12 -11.00 -1.82 8.28
C PHE A 12 -10.24 -2.79 9.21
N LEU A 13 -9.30 -2.28 10.01
CA LEU A 13 -8.49 -3.08 10.95
C LEU A 13 -8.65 -2.65 12.41
N GLY A 14 -9.54 -1.69 12.68
CA GLY A 14 -9.67 -1.05 13.98
C GLY A 14 -8.53 -0.09 14.33
N ARG A 15 -8.75 0.69 15.40
CA ARG A 15 -7.88 1.79 15.82
C ARG A 15 -6.50 1.35 16.30
N GLU A 16 -6.42 0.26 17.06
CA GLU A 16 -5.16 -0.24 17.64
C GLU A 16 -4.18 -0.69 16.55
N THR A 17 -4.65 -1.56 15.66
CA THR A 17 -3.88 -2.02 14.49
C THR A 17 -3.50 -0.85 13.57
N GLY A 18 -4.43 0.09 13.34
CA GLY A 18 -4.16 1.28 12.54
C GLY A 18 -3.06 2.16 13.13
N GLN A 19 -3.01 2.27 14.47
CA GLN A 19 -1.98 3.04 15.16
C GLN A 19 -0.60 2.34 15.06
N GLN A 20 -0.55 1.02 15.25
CA GLN A 20 0.68 0.24 15.07
C GLN A 20 1.25 0.34 13.65
N ILE A 21 0.38 0.29 12.63
CA ILE A 21 0.79 0.53 11.23
C ILE A 21 1.41 1.93 11.10
N GLY A 22 0.78 2.96 11.67
CA GLY A 22 1.32 4.32 11.65
C GLY A 22 2.69 4.44 12.31
N ASP A 23 2.92 3.71 13.39
CA ASP A 23 4.20 3.71 14.09
C ASP A 23 5.30 2.97 13.30
N GLU A 24 4.99 1.84 12.64
CA GLU A 24 5.92 1.15 11.73
C GLU A 24 6.28 2.02 10.52
N VAL A 25 5.29 2.71 9.93
CA VAL A 25 5.52 3.65 8.83
C VAL A 25 6.43 4.80 9.25
N ARG A 26 6.21 5.37 10.43
CA ARG A 26 7.05 6.44 10.97
C ARG A 26 8.48 5.95 11.24
N ALA A 27 8.63 4.75 11.81
CA ALA A 27 9.94 4.16 12.03
C ALA A 27 10.71 3.90 10.72
N LEU A 28 10.02 3.47 9.66
CA LEU A 28 10.61 3.34 8.33
C LEU A 28 11.06 4.69 7.76
N HIS A 29 10.29 5.75 8.03
CA HIS A 29 10.61 7.10 7.58
C HIS A 29 11.84 7.64 8.30
N ASP A 30 11.87 7.50 9.62
CA ASP A 30 12.96 7.98 10.46
C ASP A 30 14.29 7.23 10.22
N THR A 31 14.21 6.00 9.71
CA THR A 31 15.38 5.21 9.27
C THR A 31 15.88 5.56 7.86
N GLY A 32 15.27 6.53 7.19
CA GLY A 32 15.72 7.02 5.89
C GLY A 32 15.56 6.02 4.74
N LYS A 33 14.67 5.02 4.89
CA LYS A 33 14.42 3.99 3.87
C LYS A 33 13.49 4.44 2.74
N PHE A 34 13.06 5.70 2.78
CA PHE A 34 12.17 6.30 1.80
C PHE A 34 12.97 6.90 0.64
N THR A 35 12.43 6.75 -0.55
CA THR A 35 13.01 7.22 -1.81
C THR A 35 12.01 8.10 -2.53
N ASP A 36 12.48 9.10 -3.26
CA ASP A 36 11.57 9.98 -4.01
C ASP A 36 10.72 9.17 -4.99
N GLY A 37 9.42 9.43 -5.00
CA GLY A 37 8.48 8.76 -5.87
C GLY A 37 8.86 8.88 -7.35
N GLN A 38 8.96 7.74 -8.05
CA GLN A 38 9.34 7.71 -9.47
C GLN A 38 8.13 7.66 -10.41
N LEU A 39 8.19 8.42 -11.50
CA LEU A 39 7.21 8.34 -12.60
C LEU A 39 7.54 7.18 -13.55
N VAL A 40 6.49 6.55 -14.10
CA VAL A 40 6.61 5.43 -15.05
C VAL A 40 7.33 5.83 -16.35
N SER A 41 7.32 7.12 -16.71
CA SER A 41 8.12 7.68 -17.80
C SER A 41 8.86 8.91 -17.29
N GLN A 42 10.18 8.78 -17.09
CA GLN A 42 11.03 9.93 -16.81
C GLN A 42 11.35 10.65 -18.13
N LYS A 43 10.61 11.74 -18.40
CA LYS A 43 11.16 12.83 -19.22
C LYS A 43 12.14 13.62 -18.35
N SER A 44 13.09 14.31 -18.95
CA SER A 44 14.26 14.99 -18.33
C SER A 44 13.99 15.98 -17.19
N ASP A 45 12.73 16.14 -16.78
CA ASP A 45 12.29 17.05 -15.73
C ASP A 45 12.32 16.37 -14.36
N SER A 46 12.44 17.17 -13.30
CA SER A 46 12.46 16.70 -11.92
C SER A 46 11.15 15.98 -11.58
N SER A 47 11.24 14.73 -11.12
CA SER A 47 10.07 13.95 -10.64
C SER A 47 9.27 14.68 -9.56
N LYS A 48 9.92 15.58 -8.80
CA LYS A 48 9.33 16.36 -7.70
C LYS A 48 8.31 17.40 -8.16
N ASP A 49 8.35 17.81 -9.43
CA ASP A 49 7.38 18.78 -9.96
C ASP A 49 5.99 18.15 -10.18
N ILE A 50 5.93 16.81 -10.27
CA ILE A 50 4.70 16.05 -10.48
C ILE A 50 4.31 15.27 -9.21
N ARG A 51 5.30 14.75 -8.47
CA ARG A 51 5.06 13.97 -7.25
C ARG A 51 6.13 14.25 -6.19
N GLY A 52 5.73 14.92 -5.11
CA GLY A 52 6.61 15.32 -4.00
C GLY A 52 6.68 14.31 -2.86
N ASP A 53 6.02 13.18 -3.01
CA ASP A 53 5.99 12.12 -2.02
C ASP A 53 7.28 11.29 -2.01
N GLN A 54 7.59 10.73 -0.84
CA GLN A 54 8.60 9.69 -0.73
C GLN A 54 7.91 8.35 -0.52
N ILE A 55 8.40 7.32 -1.21
CA ILE A 55 7.90 5.96 -1.12
C ILE A 55 8.98 4.98 -0.68
N THR A 56 8.53 3.93 -0.01
CA THR A 56 9.31 2.71 0.18
C THR A 56 8.46 1.50 -0.18
N TRP A 57 9.09 0.46 -0.71
CA TRP A 57 8.44 -0.78 -1.12
C TRP A 57 8.66 -1.85 -0.05
N ILE A 58 7.57 -2.28 0.59
CA ILE A 58 7.61 -3.25 1.70
C ILE A 58 7.00 -4.58 1.25
N GLU A 59 7.67 -5.69 1.58
CA GLU A 59 7.16 -7.04 1.36
C GLU A 59 6.25 -7.51 2.51
N GLY A 60 6.40 -6.95 3.71
CA GLY A 60 5.65 -7.29 4.90
C GLY A 60 6.26 -8.44 5.70
N LYS A 61 7.54 -8.75 5.44
CA LYS A 61 8.34 -9.78 6.16
C LYS A 61 9.60 -9.18 6.79
N GLU A 62 9.82 -7.90 6.57
CA GLU A 62 10.91 -7.15 7.15
C GLU A 62 10.67 -6.98 8.66
N PRO A 63 11.73 -7.01 9.49
CA PRO A 63 11.60 -6.78 10.92
C PRO A 63 11.10 -5.35 11.19
N GLY A 64 10.07 -5.20 12.01
CA GLY A 64 9.40 -3.91 12.26
C GLY A 64 8.38 -3.52 11.17
N CYS A 65 7.94 -4.48 10.35
CA CYS A 65 6.89 -4.31 9.35
C CYS A 65 5.80 -5.39 9.47
N GLU A 66 5.67 -6.01 10.65
CA GLU A 66 4.77 -7.13 10.88
C GLU A 66 3.31 -6.71 10.75
N THR A 67 2.96 -5.51 11.25
CA THR A 67 1.59 -4.99 11.19
C THR A 67 1.24 -4.50 9.77
N ILE A 68 2.21 -3.94 9.05
CA ILE A 68 2.08 -3.69 7.60
C ILE A 68 1.85 -5.01 6.84
N GLY A 69 2.56 -6.08 7.21
CA GLY A 69 2.36 -7.43 6.67
C GLY A 69 0.96 -8.00 6.97
N LEU A 70 0.41 -7.72 8.15
CA LEU A 70 -0.96 -8.08 8.52
C LEU A 70 -1.98 -7.35 7.64
N LEU A 71 -1.85 -6.03 7.46
CA LEU A 71 -2.70 -5.24 6.56
C LEU A 71 -2.69 -5.80 5.14
N MET A 72 -1.49 -6.11 4.65
CA MET A 72 -1.25 -6.75 3.36
C MET A 72 -2.02 -8.08 3.21
N SER A 73 -1.96 -8.92 4.24
CA SER A 73 -2.66 -10.21 4.27
C SER A 73 -4.17 -10.05 4.32
N SER A 74 -4.69 -9.10 5.11
CA SER A 74 -6.12 -8.79 5.18
C SER A 74 -6.68 -8.27 3.85
N MET A 75 -5.91 -7.44 3.13
CA MET A 75 -6.27 -7.03 1.77
C MET A 75 -6.27 -8.22 0.80
N ASP A 76 -5.25 -9.08 0.85
CA ASP A 76 -5.20 -10.29 0.02
C ASP A 76 -6.40 -11.20 0.26
N ASP A 77 -6.80 -11.38 1.51
CA ASP A 77 -7.99 -12.15 1.87
C ASP A 77 -9.28 -11.49 1.35
N LEU A 78 -9.42 -10.18 1.44
CA LEU A 78 -10.58 -9.47 0.91
C LEU A 78 -10.68 -9.65 -0.62
N ILE A 79 -9.56 -9.48 -1.33
CA ILE A 79 -9.49 -9.71 -2.78
C ILE A 79 -9.76 -11.17 -3.13
N ARG A 80 -9.24 -12.13 -2.35
CA ARG A 80 -9.51 -13.56 -2.53
C ARG A 80 -11.00 -13.88 -2.40
N HIS A 81 -11.68 -13.31 -1.40
CA HIS A 81 -13.14 -13.45 -1.25
C HIS A 81 -13.94 -12.73 -2.36
N CYS A 82 -13.36 -11.70 -2.99
CA CYS A 82 -13.93 -11.01 -4.15
C CYS A 82 -13.56 -11.67 -5.50
N SER A 83 -12.68 -12.66 -5.51
CA SER A 83 -12.24 -13.35 -6.71
C SER A 83 -13.43 -14.00 -7.42
N GLY A 84 -13.60 -13.70 -8.70
CA GLY A 84 -14.75 -14.13 -9.52
C GLY A 84 -16.02 -13.27 -9.37
N LYS A 85 -16.02 -12.24 -8.51
CA LYS A 85 -17.16 -11.29 -8.35
C LYS A 85 -16.85 -9.87 -8.84
N LEU A 86 -15.58 -9.59 -9.16
CA LEU A 86 -15.07 -8.34 -9.75
C LEU A 86 -15.02 -8.43 -11.29
N GLY A 87 -16.18 -8.66 -11.91
CA GLY A 87 -16.29 -8.83 -13.37
C GLY A 87 -15.57 -10.09 -13.90
N ASN A 88 -14.97 -10.01 -15.10
CA ASN A 88 -14.21 -11.11 -15.73
C ASN A 88 -12.71 -11.11 -15.36
N TYR A 89 -12.28 -10.37 -14.33
CA TYR A 89 -10.87 -10.30 -13.96
C TYR A 89 -10.46 -11.46 -13.06
N ARG A 90 -9.34 -12.09 -13.41
CA ARG A 90 -8.71 -13.15 -12.63
C ARG A 90 -7.43 -12.59 -12.00
N ILE A 91 -7.53 -12.16 -10.75
CA ILE A 91 -6.41 -11.55 -10.01
C ILE A 91 -5.52 -12.69 -9.50
N ASN A 92 -4.31 -12.82 -10.06
CA ASN A 92 -3.34 -13.87 -9.73
C ASN A 92 -2.07 -13.35 -9.02
N GLY A 93 -1.98 -12.06 -8.72
CA GLY A 93 -0.82 -11.47 -8.05
C GLY A 93 -0.99 -9.97 -7.80
N ARG A 94 -0.17 -9.43 -6.89
CA ARG A 94 -0.10 -8.00 -6.57
C ARG A 94 1.35 -7.53 -6.46
N THR A 95 1.56 -6.23 -6.63
CA THR A 95 2.83 -5.57 -6.33
C THR A 95 3.04 -5.41 -4.83
N LYS A 96 4.30 -5.16 -4.41
CA LYS A 96 4.65 -4.77 -3.04
C LYS A 96 3.87 -3.53 -2.60
N VAL A 97 3.70 -3.33 -1.29
CA VAL A 97 3.00 -2.12 -0.81
C VAL A 97 3.95 -0.94 -0.90
N SER A 98 3.49 0.11 -1.56
CA SER A 98 4.10 1.43 -1.51
C SER A 98 3.57 2.16 -0.27
N VAL A 99 4.45 2.44 0.68
CA VAL A 99 4.16 3.26 1.85
C VAL A 99 4.56 4.69 1.54
N TRP A 100 3.73 5.66 1.93
CA TRP A 100 3.92 7.09 1.68
C TRP A 100 4.08 7.81 3.03
N SER A 101 5.01 8.76 3.12
CA SER A 101 5.13 9.69 4.25
C SER A 101 4.65 11.08 3.86
#